data_AF-A0A543JQD3-F1
#
_entry.id   AF-A0A543JQD3-F1
#
_cell.length_a   1.000
_cell.length_b   1.000
_cell.length_c   1.000
_cell.angle_alpha   90.00
_cell.angle_beta   90.00
_cell.angle_gamma   90.00
#
_symmetry.space_group_name_H-M   'P 1'
#
loop_
_entity.id
_entity.type
_entity.pdbx_description
1 polymer ?
#
loop_
_entity_poly.entity_id
_entity_poly.type
_entity_poly.pdbx_seq_one_letter_code
_entity_poly.pdbx_strand_id
1 'polypeptide(L)'
;MSSPFASWYETAGVRGGARRLFHDETDQGKVFYPAQHIPHLAHEAVAALPDRARRDLSIRHLYQFLLSTAHLETRIVNRAAELIANNRSGVDLPVQARMDAFKVYCDEGYHSLYSLDLADQIARETGVPLPPWDYGGFVDALEDAGARLLPDTPAVVPLLQVVVFETMITAVLNEIPNDPTVLTVVRDLTRDHAKDEGHHHRFFADFFHRLWTQLDPGLRAPVARALPELVKACLNWDVKPVRGALRLAGLDDDTARAVVADSYGPGAGDARAAHICRATVRVFRSAGVFEVPGAEEEFAAHGLLLPANG
;
A
#
# COMPACT_ATOMS: atom_id res chain seq x y z
N MET A 1 -4.04 -2.85 -27.63
CA MET A 1 -3.97 -1.55 -26.94
C MET A 1 -2.50 -1.17 -26.81
N SER A 2 -2.18 0.14 -26.79
CA SER A 2 -0.81 0.59 -26.54
C SER A 2 -0.41 0.30 -25.09
N SER A 3 0.86 -0.04 -24.84
CA SER A 3 1.38 -0.30 -23.50
C SER A 3 1.13 0.90 -22.57
N PRO A 4 0.76 0.69 -21.28
CA PRO A 4 0.70 1.78 -20.30
C PRO A 4 2.05 2.50 -20.15
N PHE A 5 3.16 1.86 -20.51
CA PHE A 5 4.52 2.38 -20.41
C PHE A 5 5.11 2.87 -21.74
N ALA A 6 4.26 3.21 -22.73
CA ALA A 6 4.71 3.67 -24.03
C ALA A 6 5.57 4.96 -23.95
N SER A 7 5.30 5.83 -22.99
CA SER A 7 6.02 7.08 -22.74
C SER A 7 6.88 7.04 -21.47
N TRP A 8 7.28 5.86 -21.00
CA TRP A 8 7.95 5.73 -19.69
C TRP A 8 9.28 6.47 -19.64
N TYR A 9 10.07 6.45 -20.72
CA TYR A 9 11.37 7.13 -20.75
C TYR A 9 11.26 8.64 -20.60
N GLU A 10 10.12 9.22 -20.99
CA GLU A 10 9.81 10.65 -20.92
C GLU A 10 9.08 11.04 -19.62
N THR A 11 8.30 10.12 -19.03
CA THR A 11 7.30 10.48 -18.01
C THR A 11 7.53 9.90 -16.63
N ALA A 12 8.35 8.86 -16.49
CA ALA A 12 8.60 8.17 -15.23
C ALA A 12 9.29 9.08 -14.19
N GLY A 13 8.87 8.99 -12.92
CA GLY A 13 9.46 9.75 -11.83
C GLY A 13 10.97 9.54 -11.74
N VAL A 14 11.46 8.31 -11.87
CA VAL A 14 12.88 7.97 -11.79
C VAL A 14 13.74 8.59 -12.90
N ARG A 15 13.13 8.98 -14.03
CA ARG A 15 13.83 9.51 -15.22
C ARG A 15 13.94 11.03 -15.23
N GLY A 16 12.89 11.72 -14.79
CA GLY A 16 12.78 13.18 -14.90
C GLY A 16 12.39 13.90 -13.61
N GLY A 17 12.08 13.18 -12.54
CA GLY A 17 11.72 13.75 -11.25
C GLY A 17 12.90 14.44 -10.57
N ALA A 18 12.68 15.64 -10.05
CA ALA A 18 13.64 16.28 -9.17
C ALA A 18 13.64 15.56 -7.81
N ARG A 19 14.81 15.36 -7.22
CA ARG A 19 14.92 14.91 -5.82
C ARG A 19 14.14 15.89 -4.94
N ARG A 20 13.10 15.39 -4.28
CA ARG A 20 12.26 16.18 -3.38
C ARG A 20 13.06 16.48 -2.11
N LEU A 21 13.11 17.77 -1.74
CA LEU A 21 13.82 18.24 -0.55
C LEU A 21 12.81 18.69 0.50
N PHE A 22 13.04 18.25 1.73
CA PHE A 22 12.27 18.70 2.87
C PHE A 22 12.63 20.13 3.25
N HIS A 23 11.60 20.93 3.45
CA HIS A 23 11.67 22.23 4.09
C HIS A 23 10.60 22.24 5.18
N ASP A 24 10.95 22.68 6.38
CA ASP A 24 9.97 22.79 7.46
C ASP A 24 9.03 23.97 7.14
N GLU A 25 7.76 23.66 6.88
CA GLU A 25 6.69 24.64 6.62
C GLU A 25 5.67 24.66 7.78
N THR A 26 6.03 24.12 8.95
CA THR A 26 5.13 24.07 10.11
C THR A 26 4.88 25.45 10.71
N ASP A 27 5.77 26.43 10.49
CA ASP A 27 5.58 27.84 10.81
C ASP A 27 4.44 28.50 9.99
N GLN A 28 4.13 27.93 8.82
CA GLN A 28 3.00 28.29 7.98
C GLN A 28 1.71 27.55 8.37
N GLY A 29 1.73 26.79 9.46
CA GLY A 29 0.60 25.98 9.94
C GLY A 29 0.40 24.67 9.20
N LYS A 30 1.38 24.21 8.40
CA LYS A 30 1.31 22.92 7.71
C LYS A 30 1.57 21.75 8.66
N VAL A 31 0.97 20.60 8.34
CA VAL A 31 1.07 19.34 9.09
C VAL A 31 1.86 18.29 8.31
N PHE A 32 2.53 17.39 9.03
CA PHE A 32 3.31 16.30 8.41
C PHE A 32 2.43 15.28 7.69
N TYR A 33 1.19 15.08 8.15
CA TYR A 33 0.26 14.12 7.58
C TYR A 33 -1.18 14.54 7.95
N PRO A 34 -2.19 14.25 7.12
CA PRO A 34 -3.57 14.58 7.45
C PRO A 34 -4.03 13.91 8.74
N ALA A 35 -4.49 14.68 9.72
CA ALA A 35 -4.87 14.16 11.03
C ALA A 35 -6.01 13.14 10.96
N GLN A 36 -6.95 13.30 10.02
CA GLN A 36 -8.03 12.33 9.80
C GLN A 36 -7.56 10.94 9.34
N HIS A 37 -6.31 10.82 8.88
CA HIS A 37 -5.71 9.56 8.46
C HIS A 37 -4.78 8.96 9.52
N ILE A 38 -4.73 9.54 10.73
CA ILE A 38 -3.99 8.99 11.87
C ILE A 38 -4.99 8.60 12.97
N PRO A 39 -5.54 7.36 12.94
CA PRO A 39 -6.62 6.94 13.83
C PRO A 39 -6.38 7.23 15.32
N HIS A 40 -5.16 6.97 15.82
CA HIS A 40 -4.85 7.14 17.23
C HIS A 40 -4.78 8.60 17.70
N LEU A 41 -4.69 9.61 16.82
CA LEU A 41 -4.65 11.01 17.25
C LEU A 41 -5.98 11.50 17.84
N ALA A 42 -7.10 10.86 17.48
CA ALA A 42 -8.43 11.19 17.99
C ALA A 42 -8.74 10.53 19.34
N HIS A 43 -7.93 9.56 19.77
CA HIS A 43 -8.14 8.85 21.04
C HIS A 43 -7.90 9.77 22.25
N GLU A 44 -8.75 9.70 23.27
CA GLU A 44 -8.71 10.60 24.43
C GLU A 44 -7.34 10.64 25.13
N ALA A 45 -6.73 9.48 25.34
CA ALA A 45 -5.39 9.35 25.93
C ALA A 45 -4.30 10.07 25.12
N VAL A 46 -4.44 10.13 23.79
CA VAL A 46 -3.49 10.83 22.90
C VAL A 46 -3.83 12.31 22.81
N ALA A 47 -5.11 12.68 22.84
CA ALA A 47 -5.55 14.07 22.86
C ALA A 47 -5.12 14.80 24.14
N ALA A 48 -4.96 14.08 25.25
CA ALA A 48 -4.46 14.60 26.52
C ALA A 48 -2.92 14.82 26.55
N LEU A 49 -2.18 14.32 25.56
CA LEU A 49 -0.73 14.50 25.49
C LEU A 49 -0.35 15.95 25.12
N PRO A 50 0.83 16.43 25.55
CA PRO A 50 1.34 17.73 25.13
C PRO A 50 1.43 17.84 23.60
N ASP A 51 1.23 19.04 23.05
CA ASP A 51 1.23 19.28 21.59
C ASP A 51 2.51 18.79 20.90
N ARG A 52 3.67 18.92 21.56
CA ARG A 52 4.93 18.37 21.05
C ARG A 52 4.87 16.85 20.85
N ALA A 53 4.32 16.11 21.81
CA ALA A 53 4.20 14.66 21.72
C ALA A 53 3.25 14.26 20.58
N ARG A 54 2.13 14.98 20.42
CA ARG A 54 1.18 14.79 19.31
C ARG A 54 1.80 15.09 17.95
N ARG A 55 2.60 16.17 17.83
CA ARG A 55 3.40 16.48 16.64
C ARG A 55 4.36 15.33 16.30
N ASP A 56 5.10 14.85 17.29
CA ASP A 56 6.06 13.78 17.07
C ASP A 56 5.37 12.44 16.72
N LEU A 57 4.14 12.20 17.18
CA LEU A 57 3.32 11.07 16.72
C LEU A 57 2.97 11.20 15.23
N SER A 58 2.55 12.38 14.76
CA SER A 58 2.28 12.62 13.34
C SER A 58 3.53 12.40 12.47
N ILE A 59 4.70 12.84 12.95
CA ILE A 59 5.98 12.61 12.26
C ILE A 59 6.29 11.11 12.18
N ARG A 60 6.15 10.36 13.28
CA ARG A 60 6.40 8.91 13.28
C ARG A 60 5.37 8.14 12.45
N HIS A 61 4.14 8.63 12.34
CA HIS A 61 3.16 8.08 11.40
C HIS A 61 3.60 8.29 9.95
N LEU A 62 4.10 9.47 9.60
CA LEU A 62 4.68 9.73 8.28
C LEU A 62 5.90 8.82 8.00
N TYR A 63 6.78 8.60 8.98
CA TYR A 63 7.86 7.61 8.84
C TYR A 63 7.32 6.21 8.54
N GLN A 64 6.29 5.79 9.26
CA GLN A 64 5.67 4.51 9.02
C GLN A 64 5.09 4.43 7.61
N PHE A 65 4.37 5.46 7.15
CA PHE A 65 3.85 5.51 5.78
C PHE A 65 4.98 5.35 4.75
N LEU A 66 6.03 6.18 4.82
CA LEU A 66 7.16 6.16 3.88
C LEU A 66 7.93 4.82 3.91
N LEU A 67 8.28 4.34 5.10
CA LEU A 67 9.11 3.14 5.22
C LEU A 67 8.34 1.85 4.98
N SER A 68 7.03 1.82 5.28
CA SER A 68 6.18 0.70 4.90
C SER A 68 6.07 0.61 3.38
N THR A 69 5.89 1.75 2.69
CA THR A 69 5.93 1.81 1.22
C THR A 69 7.23 1.22 0.68
N ALA A 70 8.40 1.66 1.18
CA ALA A 70 9.68 1.11 0.73
C ALA A 70 9.80 -0.42 0.90
N HIS A 71 9.21 -0.98 1.97
CA HIS A 71 9.16 -2.44 2.16
C HIS A 71 8.20 -3.13 1.19
N LEU A 72 7.03 -2.56 0.90
CA LEU A 72 6.12 -3.08 -0.14
C LEU A 72 6.78 -3.14 -1.49
N GLU A 73 7.33 -2.01 -1.92
CA GLU A 73 7.88 -1.89 -3.26
C GLU A 73 9.05 -2.85 -3.46
N THR A 74 9.94 -2.99 -2.46
CA THR A 74 11.10 -3.89 -2.59
C THR A 74 10.76 -5.37 -2.40
N ARG A 75 9.90 -5.71 -1.44
CA ARG A 75 9.70 -7.11 -1.01
C ARG A 75 8.51 -7.80 -1.67
N ILE A 76 7.48 -7.04 -2.06
CA ILE A 76 6.30 -7.57 -2.75
C ILE A 76 6.36 -7.24 -4.23
N VAL A 77 6.40 -5.96 -4.58
CA VAL A 77 6.24 -5.51 -5.97
C VAL A 77 7.44 -5.90 -6.82
N ASN A 78 8.64 -5.47 -6.44
CA ASN A 78 9.88 -5.79 -7.15
C ASN A 78 10.14 -7.30 -7.25
N ARG A 79 9.77 -8.05 -6.20
CA ARG A 79 9.87 -9.51 -6.22
C ARG A 79 9.00 -10.10 -7.32
N ALA A 80 7.75 -9.67 -7.45
CA ALA A 80 6.86 -10.17 -8.50
C ALA A 80 7.20 -9.61 -9.88
N ALA A 81 7.58 -8.34 -9.98
CA ALA A 81 8.03 -7.70 -11.21
C ALA A 81 9.27 -8.40 -11.79
N GLU A 82 10.24 -8.80 -10.95
CA GLU A 82 11.38 -9.61 -11.37
C GLU A 82 10.95 -10.94 -11.99
N LEU A 83 10.03 -11.66 -11.34
CA LEU A 83 9.51 -12.93 -11.85
C LEU A 83 8.85 -12.74 -13.22
N ILE A 84 8.05 -11.69 -13.38
CA ILE A 84 7.36 -11.38 -14.64
C ILE A 84 8.37 -11.01 -15.73
N ALA A 85 9.30 -10.09 -15.45
CA ALA A 85 10.29 -9.60 -16.39
C ALA A 85 11.21 -10.72 -16.92
N ASN A 86 11.61 -11.63 -16.04
CA ASN A 86 12.47 -12.76 -16.37
C ASN A 86 11.73 -14.00 -16.89
N ASN A 87 10.43 -13.89 -17.19
CA ASN A 87 9.61 -15.00 -17.70
C ASN A 87 9.57 -16.21 -16.74
N ARG A 88 9.58 -15.93 -15.43
CA ARG A 88 9.54 -16.89 -14.33
C ARG A 88 8.21 -16.88 -13.57
N SER A 89 7.25 -16.03 -13.99
CA SER A 89 5.89 -15.98 -13.42
C SER A 89 5.01 -17.17 -13.80
N GLY A 90 5.39 -17.95 -14.83
CA GLY A 90 4.57 -19.05 -15.34
C GLY A 90 3.40 -18.59 -16.23
N VAL A 91 3.28 -17.28 -16.49
CA VAL A 91 2.29 -16.72 -17.42
C VAL A 91 2.97 -16.45 -18.76
N ASP A 92 2.39 -16.93 -19.87
CA ASP A 92 2.86 -16.60 -21.20
C ASP A 92 2.58 -15.13 -21.52
N LEU A 93 3.65 -14.38 -21.78
CA LEU A 93 3.64 -12.94 -21.95
C LEU A 93 4.49 -12.51 -23.14
N PRO A 94 4.03 -11.52 -23.93
CA PRO A 94 4.87 -10.93 -24.97
C PRO A 94 6.07 -10.21 -24.33
N VAL A 95 7.19 -10.14 -25.06
CA VAL A 95 8.41 -9.44 -24.61
C VAL A 95 8.14 -8.01 -24.16
N GLN A 96 7.18 -7.31 -24.77
CA GLN A 96 6.80 -5.96 -24.35
C GLN A 96 6.30 -5.92 -22.90
N ALA A 97 5.44 -6.86 -22.47
CA ALA A 97 4.96 -6.91 -21.09
C ALA A 97 6.08 -7.23 -20.10
N ARG A 98 7.07 -8.02 -20.53
CA ARG A 98 8.27 -8.31 -19.72
C ARG A 98 9.17 -7.08 -19.57
N MET A 99 9.34 -6.30 -20.62
CA MET A 99 10.04 -5.01 -20.55
C MET A 99 9.29 -4.02 -19.65
N ASP A 100 7.97 -4.01 -19.71
CA ASP A 100 7.14 -3.16 -18.86
C ASP A 100 7.24 -3.55 -17.37
N ALA A 101 7.39 -4.84 -17.06
CA ALA A 101 7.69 -5.28 -15.68
C ALA A 101 9.08 -4.79 -15.18
N PHE A 102 10.09 -4.68 -16.05
CA PHE A 102 11.36 -4.04 -15.65
C PHE A 102 11.20 -2.53 -15.40
N LYS A 103 10.26 -1.87 -16.07
CA LYS A 103 9.97 -0.44 -15.84
C LYS A 103 9.31 -0.23 -14.48
N VAL A 104 8.31 -1.06 -14.13
CA VAL A 104 7.77 -1.14 -12.75
C VAL A 104 8.92 -1.33 -11.77
N TYR A 105 9.82 -2.29 -12.04
CA TYR A 105 10.94 -2.57 -11.14
C TYR A 105 11.83 -1.34 -10.88
N CYS A 106 12.07 -0.54 -11.93
CA CYS A 106 12.81 0.71 -11.82
C CYS A 106 12.07 1.78 -11.02
N ASP A 107 10.76 1.92 -11.26
CA ASP A 107 9.89 2.88 -10.56
C ASP A 107 9.86 2.54 -9.05
N GLU A 108 9.63 1.27 -8.69
CA GLU A 108 9.59 0.80 -7.29
C GLU A 108 10.92 0.94 -6.54
N GLY A 109 12.03 0.71 -7.24
CA GLY A 109 13.35 1.00 -6.68
C GLY A 109 13.51 2.50 -6.33
N TYR A 110 12.99 3.38 -7.19
CA TYR A 110 13.00 4.82 -6.96
C TYR A 110 12.02 5.25 -5.87
N HIS A 111 10.83 4.65 -5.83
CA HIS A 111 9.83 4.89 -4.80
C HIS A 111 10.34 4.55 -3.40
N SER A 112 11.04 3.43 -3.30
CA SER A 112 11.72 3.03 -2.07
C SER A 112 12.81 4.01 -1.67
N LEU A 113 13.62 4.45 -2.64
CA LEU A 113 14.71 5.39 -2.41
C LEU A 113 14.22 6.74 -1.89
N TYR A 114 13.25 7.38 -2.56
CA TYR A 114 12.78 8.69 -2.12
C TYR A 114 12.07 8.63 -0.78
N SER A 115 11.52 7.46 -0.40
CA SER A 115 10.75 7.31 0.83
C SER A 115 11.69 7.28 2.02
N LEU A 116 12.78 6.50 1.91
CA LEU A 116 13.86 6.50 2.89
C LEU A 116 14.57 7.86 2.95
N ASP A 117 14.85 8.46 1.78
CA ASP A 117 15.50 9.77 1.70
C ASP A 117 14.68 10.87 2.40
N LEU A 118 13.38 10.95 2.15
CA LEU A 118 12.52 11.94 2.81
C LEU A 118 12.42 11.68 4.32
N ALA A 119 12.33 10.42 4.75
CA ALA A 119 12.30 10.09 6.18
C ALA A 119 13.59 10.53 6.91
N ASP A 120 14.77 10.33 6.30
CA ASP A 120 16.06 10.81 6.84
C ASP A 120 16.09 12.33 6.93
N GLN A 121 15.69 13.03 5.85
CA GLN A 121 15.64 14.49 5.83
C GLN A 121 14.76 15.05 6.96
N ILE A 122 13.55 14.51 7.13
CA ILE A 122 12.63 14.94 8.20
C ILE A 122 13.25 14.68 9.58
N ALA A 123 13.87 13.52 9.79
CA ALA A 123 14.48 13.19 11.08
C ALA A 123 15.60 14.18 11.44
N ARG A 124 16.42 14.56 10.46
CA ARG A 124 17.53 15.52 10.63
C ARG A 124 17.03 16.93 10.93
N GLU A 125 16.04 17.40 10.18
CA GLU A 125 15.55 18.78 10.28
C GLU A 125 14.64 18.99 11.50
N THR A 126 13.81 18.00 11.85
CA THR A 126 12.90 18.10 13.00
C THR A 126 13.52 17.71 14.33
N GLY A 127 14.66 16.99 14.30
CA GLY A 127 15.27 16.39 15.49
C GLY A 127 14.49 15.23 16.10
N VAL A 128 13.42 14.75 15.45
CA VAL A 128 12.69 13.55 15.86
C VAL A 128 13.40 12.35 15.26
N PRO A 129 14.05 11.48 16.06
CA PRO A 129 14.83 10.39 15.50
C PRO A 129 13.91 9.35 14.85
N LEU A 130 14.39 8.76 13.76
CA LEU A 130 13.79 7.58 13.14
C LEU A 130 14.10 6.36 14.02
N PRO A 131 13.11 5.78 14.71
CA PRO A 131 13.38 4.63 15.57
C PRO A 131 13.81 3.43 14.73
N PRO A 132 14.76 2.60 15.20
CA PRO A 132 15.26 1.42 14.48
C PRO A 132 14.26 0.26 14.58
N TRP A 133 13.01 0.51 14.19
CA TRP A 133 11.96 -0.49 14.12
C TRP A 133 12.00 -1.19 12.77
N ASP A 134 11.43 -2.38 12.75
CA ASP A 134 11.02 -3.02 11.51
C ASP A 134 9.69 -2.42 11.06
N TYR A 135 9.69 -1.78 9.90
CA TYR A 135 8.48 -1.23 9.26
C TYR A 135 7.91 -2.20 8.21
N GLY A 136 8.50 -3.39 8.07
CA GLY A 136 8.07 -4.44 7.14
C GLY A 136 7.12 -5.47 7.75
N GLY A 137 6.67 -5.31 8.99
CA GLY A 137 5.85 -6.33 9.67
C GLY A 137 4.52 -6.63 8.98
N PHE A 138 3.95 -5.67 8.24
CA PHE A 138 2.77 -5.93 7.41
C PHE A 138 3.11 -6.70 6.11
N VAL A 139 4.32 -6.58 5.57
CA VAL A 139 4.80 -7.42 4.45
C VAL A 139 4.86 -8.87 4.92
N ASP A 140 5.45 -9.12 6.09
CA ASP A 140 5.50 -10.46 6.68
C ASP A 140 4.08 -11.03 6.84
N ALA A 141 3.15 -10.23 7.36
CA ALA A 141 1.75 -10.65 7.52
C ALA A 141 1.07 -10.96 6.17
N LEU A 142 1.39 -10.22 5.12
CA LEU A 142 0.87 -10.48 3.77
C LEU A 142 1.43 -11.78 3.20
N GLU A 143 2.74 -12.02 3.35
CA GLU A 143 3.42 -13.27 2.97
C GLU A 143 2.82 -14.47 3.71
N ASP A 144 2.62 -14.36 5.02
CA ASP A 144 1.98 -15.39 5.86
C ASP A 144 0.54 -15.67 5.44
N ALA A 145 -0.25 -14.62 5.14
CA ALA A 145 -1.61 -14.76 4.65
C ALA A 145 -1.64 -15.56 3.33
N GLY A 146 -0.77 -15.22 2.40
CA GLY A 146 -0.65 -15.94 1.13
C GLY A 146 -0.26 -17.41 1.30
N ALA A 147 0.74 -17.70 2.14
CA ALA A 147 1.17 -19.07 2.42
C ALA A 147 0.07 -19.90 3.10
N ARG A 148 -0.72 -19.29 3.99
CA ARG A 148 -1.85 -19.95 4.66
C ARG A 148 -3.05 -20.18 3.73
N LEU A 149 -3.34 -19.22 2.85
CA LEU A 149 -4.52 -19.28 1.98
C LEU A 149 -4.35 -20.21 0.78
N LEU A 150 -3.12 -20.29 0.26
CA LEU A 150 -2.80 -21.07 -0.94
C LEU A 150 -1.55 -21.95 -0.71
N PRO A 151 -1.56 -22.84 0.30
CA PRO A 151 -0.39 -23.62 0.69
C PRO A 151 0.09 -24.57 -0.41
N ASP A 152 -0.83 -25.08 -1.23
CA ASP A 152 -0.53 -26.03 -2.30
C ASP A 152 -0.08 -25.36 -3.61
N THR A 153 -0.13 -24.01 -3.66
CA THR A 153 0.25 -23.23 -4.85
C THR A 153 1.08 -21.99 -4.51
N PRO A 154 2.25 -22.15 -3.86
CA PRO A 154 3.05 -21.02 -3.40
C PRO A 154 3.57 -20.13 -4.55
N ALA A 155 3.66 -20.66 -5.77
CA ALA A 155 4.14 -19.91 -6.94
C ALA A 155 3.18 -18.80 -7.42
N VAL A 156 1.87 -18.95 -7.20
CA VAL A 156 0.88 -17.95 -7.64
C VAL A 156 0.73 -16.82 -6.63
N VAL A 157 1.05 -17.07 -5.36
CA VAL A 157 0.84 -16.14 -4.24
C VAL A 157 1.49 -14.77 -4.47
N PRO A 158 2.78 -14.65 -4.82
CA PRO A 158 3.41 -13.35 -5.05
C PRO A 158 2.75 -12.57 -6.19
N LEU A 159 2.23 -13.28 -7.21
CA LEU A 159 1.57 -12.68 -8.36
C LEU A 159 0.18 -12.13 -7.99
N LEU A 160 -0.53 -12.80 -7.09
CA LEU A 160 -1.80 -12.30 -6.56
C LEU A 160 -1.60 -11.12 -5.62
N GLN A 161 -0.60 -11.19 -4.75
CA GLN A 161 -0.26 -10.11 -3.81
C GLN A 161 0.09 -8.82 -4.55
N VAL A 162 0.96 -8.89 -5.55
CA VAL A 162 1.31 -7.70 -6.35
C VAL A 162 0.09 -7.16 -7.09
N VAL A 163 -0.74 -8.02 -7.70
CA VAL A 163 -1.96 -7.55 -8.38
C VAL A 163 -2.89 -6.83 -7.41
N VAL A 164 -3.10 -7.38 -6.22
CA VAL A 164 -3.94 -6.75 -5.19
C VAL A 164 -3.38 -5.39 -4.81
N PHE A 165 -2.09 -5.32 -4.49
CA PHE A 165 -1.44 -4.10 -4.02
C PHE A 165 -1.49 -2.99 -5.09
N GLU A 166 -1.01 -3.29 -6.29
CA GLU A 166 -0.87 -2.37 -7.42
C GLU A 166 -2.22 -1.85 -7.94
N THR A 167 -3.27 -2.65 -7.80
CA THR A 167 -4.61 -2.22 -8.19
C THR A 167 -5.32 -1.41 -7.10
N MET A 168 -4.73 -1.30 -5.92
CA MET A 168 -5.32 -0.68 -4.72
C MET A 168 -4.56 0.58 -4.27
N ILE A 169 -3.23 0.57 -4.31
CA ILE A 169 -2.36 1.58 -3.69
C ILE A 169 -2.61 3.00 -4.22
N THR A 170 -2.92 3.15 -5.52
CA THR A 170 -3.25 4.45 -6.11
C THR A 170 -4.40 5.16 -5.39
N ALA A 171 -5.38 4.42 -4.84
CA ALA A 171 -6.48 5.02 -4.08
C ALA A 171 -6.00 5.62 -2.75
N VAL A 172 -5.09 4.93 -2.06
CA VAL A 172 -4.47 5.41 -0.80
C VAL A 172 -3.62 6.65 -1.08
N LEU A 173 -2.75 6.60 -2.09
CA LEU A 173 -1.87 7.71 -2.43
C LEU A 173 -2.66 8.97 -2.81
N ASN A 174 -3.82 8.84 -3.45
CA ASN A 174 -4.63 10.00 -3.85
C ASN A 174 -5.30 10.74 -2.68
N GLU A 175 -5.27 10.21 -1.45
CA GLU A 175 -5.86 10.87 -0.28
C GLU A 175 -5.06 12.10 0.20
N ILE A 176 -3.75 12.18 -0.10
CA ILE A 176 -2.83 13.21 0.44
C ILE A 176 -2.62 14.43 -0.48
N PRO A 177 -2.37 14.29 -1.80
CA PRO A 177 -1.85 15.37 -2.64
C PRO A 177 -2.70 16.65 -2.67
N ASN A 178 -4.01 16.51 -2.48
CA ASN A 178 -4.97 17.60 -2.61
C ASN A 178 -5.29 18.30 -1.29
N ASP A 179 -4.78 17.82 -0.15
CA ASP A 179 -4.93 18.48 1.15
C ASP A 179 -3.92 19.64 1.25
N PRO A 180 -4.35 20.92 1.22
CA PRO A 180 -3.44 22.05 1.24
C PRO A 180 -2.75 22.25 2.59
N THR A 181 -3.23 21.59 3.66
CA THR A 181 -2.67 21.70 5.01
C THR A 181 -1.42 20.83 5.18
N VAL A 182 -1.20 19.85 4.31
CA VAL A 182 -0.03 18.96 4.40
C VAL A 182 1.20 19.65 3.81
N LEU A 183 2.38 19.33 4.39
CA LEU A 183 3.68 19.74 3.85
C LEU A 183 3.78 19.50 2.34
N THR A 184 4.29 20.49 1.61
CA THR A 184 4.36 20.50 0.15
C THR A 184 5.15 19.30 -0.36
N VAL A 185 6.29 19.00 0.28
CA VAL A 185 7.15 17.87 -0.12
C VAL A 185 6.44 16.52 -0.02
N VAL A 186 5.60 16.32 1.01
CA VAL A 186 4.84 15.07 1.20
C VAL A 186 3.76 14.95 0.13
N ARG A 187 3.05 16.06 -0.16
CA ARG A 187 2.02 16.09 -1.21
C ARG A 187 2.60 15.84 -2.59
N ASP A 188 3.72 16.48 -2.91
CA ASP A 188 4.37 16.38 -4.21
C ASP A 188 4.94 14.98 -4.43
N LEU A 189 5.63 14.41 -3.44
CA LEU A 189 6.15 13.05 -3.51
C LEU A 189 5.01 12.05 -3.70
N THR A 190 3.94 12.16 -2.92
CA THR A 190 2.78 11.26 -3.04
C THR A 190 2.08 11.43 -4.40
N ARG A 191 2.05 12.64 -4.96
CA ARG A 191 1.49 12.91 -6.29
C ARG A 191 2.31 12.28 -7.40
N ASP A 192 3.64 12.38 -7.30
CA ASP A 192 4.56 11.75 -8.25
C ASP A 192 4.38 10.23 -8.21
N HIS A 193 4.34 9.64 -7.00
CA HIS A 193 4.07 8.21 -6.80
C HIS A 193 2.74 7.79 -7.44
N ALA A 194 1.64 8.47 -7.08
CA ALA A 194 0.31 8.15 -7.59
C ALA A 194 0.20 8.21 -9.12
N LYS A 195 1.01 9.04 -9.77
CA LYS A 195 1.06 9.12 -11.24
C LYS A 195 1.70 7.87 -11.85
N ASP A 196 2.80 7.39 -11.27
CA ASP A 196 3.47 6.18 -11.75
C ASP A 196 2.58 4.95 -11.48
N GLU A 197 1.98 4.87 -10.28
CA GLU A 197 1.00 3.82 -9.92
C GLU A 197 -0.23 3.76 -10.85
N GLY A 198 -0.63 4.88 -11.46
CA GLY A 198 -1.69 4.87 -12.45
C GLY A 198 -1.36 4.02 -13.69
N HIS A 199 -0.07 3.95 -14.06
CA HIS A 199 0.40 3.08 -15.14
C HIS A 199 0.54 1.63 -14.66
N HIS A 200 1.02 1.44 -13.44
CA HIS A 200 1.21 0.11 -12.86
C HIS A 200 -0.11 -0.59 -12.61
N HIS A 201 -1.11 0.11 -12.08
CA HIS A 201 -2.50 -0.34 -11.99
C HIS A 201 -3.00 -0.95 -13.31
N ARG A 202 -2.80 -0.23 -14.42
CA ARG A 202 -3.23 -0.70 -15.75
C ARG A 202 -2.45 -1.95 -16.18
N PHE A 203 -1.15 -1.97 -15.93
CA PHE A 203 -0.31 -3.13 -16.23
C PHE A 203 -0.74 -4.36 -15.44
N PHE A 204 -0.95 -4.24 -14.13
CA PHE A 204 -1.34 -5.36 -13.27
C PHE A 204 -2.79 -5.79 -13.46
N ALA A 205 -3.70 -4.88 -13.85
CA ALA A 205 -5.03 -5.26 -14.30
C ALA A 205 -4.95 -6.17 -15.54
N ASP A 206 -4.22 -5.75 -16.58
CA ASP A 206 -4.03 -6.56 -17.80
C ASP A 206 -3.28 -7.87 -17.52
N PHE A 207 -2.28 -7.84 -16.63
CA PHE A 207 -1.55 -9.03 -16.20
C PHE A 207 -2.47 -10.01 -15.47
N PHE A 208 -3.35 -9.54 -14.57
CA PHE A 208 -4.28 -10.40 -13.86
C PHE A 208 -5.24 -11.12 -14.80
N HIS A 209 -5.77 -10.43 -15.82
CA HIS A 209 -6.59 -11.07 -16.85
C HIS A 209 -5.86 -12.24 -17.52
N ARG A 210 -4.56 -12.07 -17.84
CA ARG A 210 -3.72 -13.13 -18.43
C ARG A 210 -3.41 -14.25 -17.46
N LEU A 211 -3.07 -13.92 -16.21
CA LEU A 211 -2.87 -14.88 -15.14
C LEU A 211 -4.11 -15.74 -14.92
N TRP A 212 -5.29 -15.12 -14.78
CA TRP A 212 -6.55 -15.80 -14.50
C TRP A 212 -6.98 -16.75 -15.63
N THR A 213 -6.83 -16.30 -16.88
CA THR A 213 -7.17 -17.10 -18.06
C THR A 213 -6.26 -18.30 -18.24
N GLN A 214 -4.96 -18.16 -17.91
CA GLN A 214 -3.96 -19.22 -18.01
C GLN A 214 -3.85 -20.08 -16.74
N LEU A 215 -4.54 -19.69 -15.66
CA LEU A 215 -4.56 -20.46 -14.42
C LEU A 215 -5.16 -21.85 -14.68
N ASP A 216 -4.54 -22.87 -14.09
CA ASP A 216 -5.11 -24.23 -14.08
C ASP A 216 -6.59 -24.16 -13.63
N PRO A 217 -7.53 -24.76 -14.38
CA PRO A 217 -8.94 -24.79 -14.00
C PRO A 217 -9.19 -25.24 -12.54
N GLY A 218 -8.38 -26.17 -12.03
CA GLY A 218 -8.46 -26.65 -10.64
C GLY A 218 -8.11 -25.59 -9.59
N LEU A 219 -7.35 -24.56 -9.97
CA LEU A 219 -6.90 -23.49 -9.07
C LEU A 219 -7.82 -22.27 -9.06
N ARG A 220 -8.72 -22.12 -10.03
CA ARG A 220 -9.65 -20.97 -10.07
C ARG A 220 -10.52 -20.89 -8.83
N ALA A 221 -11.06 -22.02 -8.36
CA ALA A 221 -11.90 -22.02 -7.16
C ALA A 221 -11.12 -21.69 -5.88
N PRO A 222 -9.98 -22.33 -5.57
CA PRO A 222 -9.13 -21.93 -4.44
C PRO A 222 -8.70 -20.45 -4.50
N VAL A 223 -8.23 -19.98 -5.65
CA VAL A 223 -7.78 -18.59 -5.81
C VAL A 223 -8.94 -17.61 -5.63
N ALA A 224 -10.10 -17.84 -6.24
CA ALA A 224 -11.25 -16.95 -6.08
C ALA A 224 -11.68 -16.80 -4.61
N ARG A 225 -11.61 -17.89 -3.83
CA ARG A 225 -11.94 -17.87 -2.39
C ARG A 225 -10.85 -17.22 -1.53
N ALA A 226 -9.59 -17.30 -1.95
CA ALA A 226 -8.47 -16.67 -1.25
C ALA A 226 -8.37 -15.14 -1.49
N LEU A 227 -8.82 -14.65 -2.65
CA LEU A 227 -8.68 -13.25 -3.04
C LEU A 227 -9.28 -12.24 -2.04
N PRO A 228 -10.50 -12.41 -1.49
CA PRO A 228 -11.06 -11.48 -0.51
C PRO A 228 -10.16 -11.30 0.73
N GLU A 229 -9.63 -12.40 1.25
CA GLU A 229 -8.78 -12.38 2.42
C GLU A 229 -7.40 -11.79 2.09
N LEU A 230 -6.83 -12.08 0.91
CA LEU A 230 -5.62 -11.42 0.42
C LEU A 230 -5.80 -9.90 0.30
N VAL A 231 -6.94 -9.44 -0.21
CA VAL A 231 -7.29 -8.01 -0.28
C VAL A 231 -7.32 -7.39 1.11
N LYS A 232 -7.95 -8.05 2.09
CA LYS A 232 -7.97 -7.58 3.48
C LYS A 232 -6.58 -7.59 4.11
N ALA A 233 -5.75 -8.59 3.82
CA ALA A 233 -4.37 -8.66 4.31
C ALA A 233 -3.53 -7.47 3.81
N CYS A 234 -3.71 -7.03 2.56
CA CYS A 234 -3.04 -5.83 2.04
C CYS A 234 -3.50 -4.51 2.69
N LEU A 235 -4.65 -4.49 3.36
CA LEU A 235 -5.14 -3.32 4.10
C LEU A 235 -4.68 -3.29 5.56
N ASN A 236 -4.06 -4.37 6.03
CA ASN A 236 -3.67 -4.49 7.43
C ASN A 236 -2.52 -3.52 7.75
N TRP A 237 -2.74 -2.64 8.73
CA TRP A 237 -1.73 -1.69 9.17
C TRP A 237 -0.85 -2.33 10.26
N ASP A 238 0.47 -2.23 10.16
CA ASP A 238 1.36 -2.73 11.21
C ASP A 238 1.21 -1.87 12.49
N VAL A 239 0.60 -2.44 13.53
CA VAL A 239 0.39 -1.73 14.79
C VAL A 239 1.60 -1.76 15.72
N LYS A 240 2.67 -2.52 15.40
CA LYS A 240 3.87 -2.57 16.25
C LYS A 240 4.60 -1.20 16.28
N PRO A 241 4.91 -0.54 15.14
CA PRO A 241 5.44 0.82 15.15
C PRO A 241 4.51 1.83 15.83
N VAL A 242 3.19 1.71 15.64
CA VAL A 242 2.20 2.59 16.27
C VAL A 242 2.30 2.51 17.80
N ARG A 243 2.30 1.29 18.36
CA ARG A 243 2.45 1.08 19.80
C ARG A 243 3.78 1.61 20.32
N GLY A 244 4.86 1.43 19.56
CA GLY A 244 6.17 2.01 19.86
C GLY A 244 6.13 3.54 19.92
N ALA A 245 5.47 4.18 18.96
CA ALA A 245 5.32 5.63 18.87
C ALA A 245 4.52 6.19 20.05
N LEU A 246 3.42 5.52 20.43
CA LEU A 246 2.60 5.89 21.60
C LEU A 246 3.40 5.84 22.91
N ARG A 247 4.25 4.84 23.08
CA ARG A 247 5.15 4.74 24.25
C ARG A 247 6.19 5.85 24.27
N LEU A 248 6.80 6.14 23.12
CA LEU A 248 7.74 7.27 22.99
C LEU A 248 7.06 8.62 23.25
N ALA A 249 5.75 8.71 23.03
CA ALA A 249 4.96 9.90 23.34
C ALA A 249 4.59 10.04 24.83
N GLY A 250 4.94 9.04 25.66
CA GLY A 250 4.78 9.08 27.11
C GLY A 250 3.63 8.24 27.66
N LEU A 251 2.93 7.46 26.83
CA LEU A 251 1.91 6.53 27.31
C LEU A 251 2.55 5.25 27.87
N ASP A 252 1.99 4.73 28.95
CA ASP A 252 2.36 3.40 29.46
C ASP A 252 1.93 2.27 28.52
N ASP A 253 2.42 1.05 28.81
CA ASP A 253 2.20 -0.12 27.96
C ASP A 253 0.72 -0.47 27.80
N ASP A 254 -0.03 -0.42 28.90
CA ASP A 254 -1.45 -0.76 28.97
C ASP A 254 -2.29 0.23 28.16
N THR A 255 -2.05 1.52 28.36
CA THR A 255 -2.73 2.60 27.64
C THR A 255 -2.40 2.57 26.16
N ALA A 256 -1.13 2.37 25.79
CA ALA A 256 -0.74 2.24 24.39
C ALA A 256 -1.39 1.02 23.70
N ARG A 257 -1.58 -0.10 24.42
CA ARG A 257 -2.32 -1.25 23.91
C ARG A 257 -3.81 -0.96 23.72
N ALA A 258 -4.44 -0.28 24.68
CA ALA A 258 -5.84 0.13 24.58
C ALA A 258 -6.06 1.05 23.39
N VAL A 259 -5.24 2.10 23.23
CA VAL A 259 -5.30 3.02 22.09
C VAL A 259 -5.22 2.27 20.76
N VAL A 260 -4.30 1.31 20.63
CA VAL A 260 -4.15 0.51 19.41
C VAL A 260 -5.39 -0.34 19.16
N ALA A 261 -5.91 -1.01 20.20
CA ALA A 261 -7.11 -1.86 20.07
C ALA A 261 -8.33 -1.03 19.64
N ASP A 262 -8.51 0.15 20.21
CA ASP A 262 -9.66 1.02 19.93
C ASP A 262 -9.54 1.69 18.55
N SER A 263 -8.31 2.00 18.11
CA SER A 263 -8.06 2.76 16.86
C SER A 263 -7.85 1.89 15.62
N TYR A 264 -7.37 0.65 15.80
CA TYR A 264 -6.97 -0.27 14.72
C TYR A 264 -7.55 -1.69 14.87
N GLY A 265 -8.46 -1.89 15.83
CA GLY A 265 -9.10 -3.18 16.06
C GLY A 265 -10.07 -3.62 14.94
N PRO A 266 -10.68 -4.80 15.10
CA PRO A 266 -11.67 -5.31 14.14
C PRO A 266 -12.79 -4.30 13.88
N GLY A 267 -13.12 -4.08 12.61
CA GLY A 267 -14.14 -3.12 12.18
C GLY A 267 -13.63 -1.69 11.95
N ALA A 268 -12.44 -1.34 12.43
CA ALA A 268 -11.85 -0.04 12.19
C ALA A 268 -11.54 0.16 10.70
N GLY A 269 -12.16 1.17 10.09
CA GLY A 269 -11.89 1.55 8.70
C GLY A 269 -12.56 0.66 7.63
N ASP A 270 -13.49 -0.23 7.97
CA ASP A 270 -14.17 -1.12 7.00
C ASP A 270 -14.86 -0.35 5.85
N ALA A 271 -15.50 0.79 6.15
CA ALA A 271 -16.10 1.64 5.11
C ALA A 271 -15.04 2.22 4.16
N ARG A 272 -13.85 2.56 4.66
CA ARG A 272 -12.71 3.05 3.87
C ARG A 272 -12.11 1.91 3.03
N ALA A 273 -12.03 0.69 3.57
CA ALA A 273 -11.54 -0.49 2.88
C ALA A 273 -12.30 -0.78 1.58
N ALA A 274 -13.64 -0.81 1.62
CA ALA A 274 -14.45 -1.05 0.41
C ALA A 274 -14.25 0.03 -0.66
N HIS A 275 -14.05 1.28 -0.25
CA HIS A 275 -13.76 2.38 -1.18
C HIS A 275 -12.40 2.20 -1.86
N ILE A 276 -11.35 1.94 -1.07
CA ILE A 276 -9.97 1.76 -1.53
C ILE A 276 -9.85 0.55 -2.48
N CYS A 277 -10.47 -0.57 -2.14
CA CYS A 277 -10.36 -1.81 -2.93
C CYS A 277 -11.29 -1.88 -4.14
N ARG A 278 -12.11 -0.86 -4.39
CA ARG A 278 -13.10 -0.87 -5.49
C ARG A 278 -12.46 -1.15 -6.85
N ALA A 279 -11.28 -0.61 -7.12
CA ALA A 279 -10.61 -0.81 -8.40
C ALA A 279 -10.10 -2.25 -8.55
N THR A 280 -9.46 -2.81 -7.51
CA THR A 280 -9.08 -4.23 -7.41
C THR A 280 -10.27 -5.17 -7.62
N VAL A 281 -11.39 -4.94 -6.93
CA VAL A 281 -12.60 -5.77 -7.09
C VAL A 281 -13.17 -5.70 -8.51
N ARG A 282 -13.09 -4.54 -9.17
CA ARG A 282 -13.49 -4.40 -10.58
C ARG A 282 -12.59 -5.22 -11.51
N VAL A 283 -11.27 -5.25 -11.27
CA VAL A 283 -10.32 -6.10 -12.03
C VAL A 283 -10.69 -7.58 -11.88
N PHE A 284 -11.01 -8.03 -10.67
CA PHE A 284 -11.44 -9.41 -10.45
C PHE A 284 -12.76 -9.74 -11.13
N ARG A 285 -13.72 -8.81 -11.07
CA ARG A 285 -15.02 -8.96 -11.75
C ARG A 285 -14.85 -8.99 -13.27
N SER A 286 -14.05 -8.10 -13.86
CA SER A 286 -13.82 -8.09 -15.31
C SER A 286 -13.08 -9.33 -15.80
N ALA A 287 -12.23 -9.94 -14.96
CA ALA A 287 -11.53 -11.18 -15.30
C ALA A 287 -12.43 -12.43 -15.21
N GLY A 288 -13.62 -12.34 -14.61
CA GLY A 288 -14.53 -13.49 -14.44
C GLY A 288 -14.32 -14.24 -13.12
N VAL A 289 -13.67 -13.64 -12.11
CA VAL A 289 -13.53 -14.28 -10.78
C VAL A 289 -14.90 -14.56 -10.15
N PHE A 290 -15.85 -13.65 -10.35
CA PHE A 290 -17.22 -13.77 -9.82
C PHE A 290 -18.08 -14.80 -10.56
N GLU A 291 -17.57 -15.41 -11.64
CA GLU A 291 -18.22 -16.57 -12.29
C GLU A 291 -17.98 -17.87 -11.51
N VAL A 292 -17.02 -17.87 -10.58
CA VAL A 292 -16.75 -19.01 -9.70
C VAL A 292 -17.85 -19.09 -8.61
N PRO A 293 -18.51 -20.25 -8.44
CA PRO A 293 -19.54 -20.42 -7.41
C PRO A 293 -19.02 -20.10 -6.00
N GLY A 294 -19.75 -19.24 -5.29
CA GLY A 294 -19.42 -18.79 -3.93
C GLY A 294 -18.50 -17.56 -3.87
N ALA A 295 -17.95 -17.09 -4.99
CA ALA A 295 -17.03 -15.96 -4.96
C ALA A 295 -17.70 -14.67 -4.49
N GLU A 296 -18.90 -14.36 -4.99
CA GLU A 296 -19.61 -13.13 -4.62
C GLU A 296 -19.94 -13.08 -3.13
N GLU A 297 -20.39 -14.21 -2.57
CA GLU A 297 -20.66 -14.37 -1.14
C GLU A 297 -19.40 -14.17 -0.29
N GLU A 298 -18.26 -14.71 -0.71
CA GLU A 298 -16.98 -14.53 -0.01
C GLU A 298 -16.51 -13.07 -0.03
N PHE A 299 -16.60 -12.39 -1.18
CA PHE A 299 -16.27 -10.95 -1.25
C PHE A 299 -17.22 -10.11 -0.38
N ALA A 300 -18.51 -10.46 -0.33
CA ALA A 300 -19.49 -9.81 0.54
C ALA A 300 -19.18 -10.03 2.02
N ALA A 301 -18.83 -11.26 2.43
CA ALA A 301 -18.49 -11.62 3.80
C ALA A 301 -17.26 -10.86 4.33
N HIS A 302 -16.35 -10.47 3.43
CA HIS A 302 -15.18 -9.64 3.76
C HIS A 302 -15.43 -8.13 3.67
N GLY A 303 -16.66 -7.70 3.38
CA GLY A 303 -17.03 -6.28 3.28
C GLY A 303 -16.42 -5.56 2.07
N LEU A 304 -16.06 -6.30 1.02
CA LEU A 304 -15.39 -5.75 -0.18
C LEU A 304 -16.36 -5.36 -1.30
N LEU A 305 -17.64 -5.67 -1.14
CA LEU A 305 -18.69 -5.26 -2.06
C LEU A 305 -19.40 -4.05 -1.48
N LEU A 306 -19.47 -2.99 -2.28
CA LEU A 306 -20.29 -1.83 -1.92
C LEU A 306 -21.76 -2.19 -2.08
N PRO A 307 -22.65 -1.68 -1.22
CA PRO A 307 -24.08 -1.82 -1.44
C PRO A 307 -24.42 -1.30 -2.84
N ALA A 308 -25.26 -2.04 -3.57
CA ALA A 308 -25.80 -1.54 -4.82
C ALA A 308 -26.43 -0.18 -4.54
N ASN A 309 -26.00 0.86 -5.26
CA ASN A 309 -26.57 2.19 -5.09
C ASN A 309 -28.10 2.08 -5.20
N GLY A 310 -28.80 2.46 -4.12
CA GLY A 310 -30.23 2.78 -4.17
C GLY A 310 -30.45 4.13 -4.84
#